data_AF-A0A8J1ZYX1-F1
#
_entry.id   AF-A0A8J1ZYX1-F1
#
_cell.length_a   1.000
_cell.length_b   1.000
_cell.length_c   1.000
_cell.angle_alpha   90.00
_cell.angle_beta   90.00
_cell.angle_gamma   90.00
#
_symmetry.space_group_name_H-M   'P 1'
#
loop_
_entity.id
_entity.type
_entity.pdbx_description
1 polymer ?
#
loop_
_entity_poly.entity_id
_entity_poly.type
_entity_poly.pdbx_seq_one_letter_code
_entity_poly.pdbx_strand_id
1 'polypeptide(L)'
;MSFSLAPHPIGIKYWTNIWAETKDKPFTECHGKFQNWYQNKFYKSFGRYYYRHRAGRMGAFAPLVVGGLAFKFVSAYYGILRDNSAAIDAAKAYGQGGYKCNPVPK
;
A
#
# COMPACT_ATOMS: atom_id res chain seq x y z
N MET A 1 -6.63 -17.80 -22.32
CA MET A 1 -7.02 -16.75 -21.37
C MET A 1 -5.99 -15.62 -21.47
N SER A 2 -6.38 -14.46 -21.99
CA SER A 2 -5.52 -13.28 -22.06
C SER A 2 -5.48 -12.64 -20.66
N PHE A 3 -4.33 -12.71 -19.98
CA PHE A 3 -4.09 -11.92 -18.76
C PHE A 3 -4.03 -10.45 -19.15
N SER A 4 -5.19 -9.78 -19.15
CA SER A 4 -5.27 -8.34 -19.21
C SER A 4 -4.76 -7.81 -17.87
N LEU A 5 -3.46 -7.52 -17.80
CA LEU A 5 -2.91 -6.72 -16.72
C LEU A 5 -3.64 -5.37 -16.76
N ALA A 6 -4.36 -5.05 -15.68
CA ALA A 6 -5.00 -3.75 -15.54
C ALA A 6 -3.98 -2.65 -15.86
N PRO A 7 -4.36 -1.56 -16.56
CA PRO A 7 -3.44 -0.51 -16.95
C PRO A 7 -2.80 0.09 -15.69
N HIS A 8 -1.57 -0.35 -15.42
CA HIS A 8 -0.79 0.19 -14.32
C HIS A 8 -0.49 1.65 -14.65
N PRO A 9 -0.55 2.59 -13.68
CA PRO A 9 -0.39 4.02 -13.94
C PRO A 9 0.94 4.42 -14.62
N ILE A 10 1.89 3.49 -14.72
CA ILE A 10 3.23 3.66 -15.30
C ILE A 10 3.36 2.99 -16.69
N GLY A 11 2.31 2.33 -17.19
CA GLY A 11 2.25 1.67 -18.49
C GLY A 11 3.02 0.33 -18.55
N ILE A 12 2.78 -0.44 -19.63
CA ILE A 12 3.40 -1.77 -19.83
C ILE A 12 4.93 -1.72 -19.92
N LYS A 13 5.47 -0.61 -20.42
CA LYS A 13 6.91 -0.38 -20.57
C LYS A 13 7.66 -0.43 -19.22
N TYR A 14 7.01 0.00 -18.14
CA TYR A 14 7.60 -0.07 -16.81
C TYR A 14 7.88 -1.52 -16.40
N TRP A 15 6.90 -2.40 -16.60
CA TRP A 15 7.01 -3.81 -16.27
C TRP A 15 7.98 -4.56 -17.16
N THR A 16 7.98 -4.28 -18.47
CA THR A 16 8.92 -4.91 -19.40
C THR A 16 10.37 -4.52 -19.11
N ASN A 17 10.59 -3.27 -18.69
CA ASN A 17 11.93 -2.80 -18.30
C ASN A 17 12.40 -3.47 -17.01
N ILE A 18 11.56 -3.53 -15.97
CA ILE A 18 11.89 -4.25 -14.73
C ILE A 18 12.22 -5.71 -15.03
N TRP A 19 11.39 -6.37 -15.83
CA TRP A 19 11.63 -7.76 -16.22
C TRP A 19 12.95 -7.92 -16.97
N ALA A 20 13.20 -7.10 -18.00
CA ALA A 20 14.46 -7.14 -18.75
C ALA A 20 15.68 -6.91 -17.86
N GLU A 21 15.57 -6.03 -16.87
CA GLU A 21 16.65 -5.72 -15.93
C GLU A 21 16.86 -6.79 -14.86
N THR A 22 15.88 -7.66 -14.58
CA THR A 22 15.92 -8.58 -13.42
C THR A 22 15.83 -10.06 -13.78
N LYS A 23 15.41 -10.42 -15.00
CA LYS A 23 15.11 -11.81 -15.40
C LYS A 23 16.25 -12.81 -15.20
N ASP A 24 17.50 -12.38 -15.39
CA ASP A 24 18.68 -13.27 -15.31
C ASP A 24 19.45 -13.12 -13.98
N LYS A 25 18.92 -12.35 -13.02
CA LYS A 25 19.62 -12.02 -11.78
C LYS A 25 19.15 -12.88 -10.60
N PRO A 26 20.06 -13.27 -9.70
CA PRO A 26 19.67 -13.96 -8.48
C PRO A 26 18.85 -13.04 -7.57
N PHE A 27 17.93 -13.62 -6.80
CA PHE A 27 17.03 -12.89 -5.90
C PHE A 27 17.79 -11.96 -4.94
N THR A 28 18.94 -12.40 -4.42
CA THR A 28 19.78 -11.62 -3.51
C THR A 28 20.25 -10.30 -4.12
N GLU A 29 20.60 -10.30 -5.41
CA GLU A 29 21.02 -9.10 -6.14
C GLU A 29 19.85 -8.14 -6.37
N CYS A 30 18.69 -8.68 -6.78
CA CYS A 30 17.47 -7.89 -6.97
C CYS A 30 17.00 -7.27 -5.65
N HIS A 31 16.99 -8.05 -4.58
CA HIS A 31 16.60 -7.59 -3.25
C HIS A 31 17.55 -6.53 -2.70
N GLY A 32 18.87 -6.73 -2.86
CA GLY A 32 19.88 -5.76 -2.45
C GLY A 32 19.76 -4.44 -3.22
N LYS A 33 19.52 -4.49 -4.54
CA LYS A 33 19.26 -3.29 -5.34
C LYS A 33 18.02 -2.54 -4.88
N PHE A 34 16.93 -3.25 -4.60
CA PHE A 34 15.72 -2.65 -4.07
C PHE A 34 15.93 -2.01 -2.70
N GLN A 35 16.58 -2.72 -1.76
CA GLN A 35 16.88 -2.19 -0.43
C GLN A 35 17.73 -0.91 -0.50
N ASN A 36 18.79 -0.93 -1.33
CA ASN A 36 19.65 0.24 -1.53
C ASN A 36 18.89 1.43 -2.13
N TRP A 37 18.05 1.18 -3.14
CA TRP A 37 17.20 2.22 -3.72
C TRP A 37 16.21 2.76 -2.69
N TYR A 38 15.52 1.88 -1.96
CA TYR A 38 14.52 2.21 -0.96
C TYR A 38 15.12 3.05 0.15
N GLN A 39 16.24 2.61 0.74
CA GLN A 39 16.95 3.37 1.77
C GLN A 39 17.37 4.73 1.22
N ASN A 40 18.01 4.80 0.06
CA ASN A 40 18.45 6.08 -0.50
C ASN A 40 17.29 7.05 -0.77
N LYS A 41 16.17 6.56 -1.33
CA LYS A 41 14.98 7.38 -1.58
C LYS A 41 14.32 7.81 -0.29
N PHE A 42 14.14 6.88 0.65
CA PHE A 42 13.51 7.15 1.93
C PHE A 42 14.35 8.14 2.74
N TYR A 43 15.65 7.87 2.95
CA TYR A 43 16.54 8.77 3.69
C TYR A 43 16.69 10.14 3.03
N LYS A 44 16.77 10.25 1.70
CA LYS A 44 16.89 11.56 1.05
C LYS A 44 15.59 12.36 1.10
N SER A 45 14.44 11.70 0.88
CA SER A 45 13.14 12.39 0.89
C SER A 45 12.68 12.73 2.29
N PHE A 46 12.66 11.74 3.20
CA PHE A 46 12.30 11.97 4.59
C PHE A 46 13.35 12.79 5.31
N GLY A 47 14.65 12.53 5.11
CA GLY A 47 15.72 13.31 5.73
C GLY A 47 15.62 14.81 5.43
N ARG A 48 15.28 15.22 4.20
CA ARG A 48 15.00 16.64 3.87
C ARG A 48 13.80 17.19 4.63
N TYR A 49 12.72 16.41 4.70
CA TYR A 49 11.51 16.80 5.42
C TYR A 49 11.78 16.96 6.93
N TYR A 50 12.36 15.95 7.57
CA TYR A 50 12.74 15.97 8.98
C TYR A 50 13.78 17.04 9.30
N TYR A 51 14.81 17.23 8.46
CA TYR A 51 15.84 18.25 8.69
C TYR A 51 15.28 19.67 8.69
N ARG A 52 14.35 19.97 7.77
CA ARG A 52 13.64 21.26 7.75
C ARG A 52 12.77 21.48 8.98
N HIS A 53 12.30 20.40 9.61
CA HIS A 53 11.47 20.44 10.80
C HIS A 53 12.27 20.22 12.11
N ARG A 54 13.60 20.35 12.08
CA ARG A 54 14.42 20.35 13.31
C ARG A 54 14.41 21.68 14.07
N ALA A 55 13.80 22.73 13.53
CA ALA A 55 13.67 24.03 14.18
C ALA A 55 12.54 24.04 15.24
N GLY A 56 12.83 23.49 16.44
CA GLY A 56 12.00 23.66 17.64
C GLY A 56 10.99 22.55 17.96
N ARG A 57 10.34 22.64 19.13
CA ARG A 57 9.40 21.61 19.66
C ARG A 57 8.23 21.31 18.73
N MET A 58 7.77 22.29 17.96
CA MET A 58 6.70 22.15 16.95
C MET A 58 7.16 21.39 15.71
N GLY A 59 8.44 21.51 15.34
CA GLY A 59 8.99 20.85 14.17
C GLY A 59 9.09 19.33 14.35
N ALA A 60 9.41 18.83 15.55
CA ALA A 60 9.42 17.40 15.82
C ALA A 60 8.04 16.72 15.73
N PHE A 61 6.95 17.49 15.88
CA PHE A 61 5.58 16.98 15.87
C PHE A 61 5.04 16.75 14.45
N ALA A 62 5.40 17.61 13.49
CA ALA A 62 4.87 17.55 12.13
C ALA A 62 5.09 16.20 11.41
N PRO A 63 6.27 15.53 11.52
CA PRO A 63 6.45 14.22 10.92
C PRO A 63 5.62 13.11 11.56
N LEU A 64 5.34 13.18 12.86
CA LEU A 64 4.45 12.24 13.54
C LEU A 64 3.01 12.41 13.02
N VAL A 65 2.57 13.65 12.85
CA VAL A 65 1.23 13.95 12.31
C VAL A 65 1.12 13.49 10.86
N VAL A 66 2.09 13.80 10.01
CA VAL A 66 2.08 13.37 8.60
C VAL A 66 2.15 11.85 8.49
N GLY A 67 2.96 11.19 9.31
CA GLY A 67 3.00 9.73 9.40
C GLY A 67 1.65 9.13 9.83
N GLY A 68 1.03 9.67 10.88
CA GLY A 68 -0.26 9.21 11.38
C GLY A 68 -1.40 9.44 10.38
N LEU A 69 -1.43 10.59 9.71
CA LEU A 69 -2.40 10.87 8.65
C LEU A 69 -2.20 9.93 7.46
N ALA A 70 -0.97 9.73 6.99
CA ALA A 70 -0.68 8.81 5.90
C ALA A 70 -1.11 7.38 6.26
N PHE A 71 -0.79 6.91 7.47
CA PHE A 71 -1.22 5.61 7.96
C PHE A 71 -2.75 5.49 7.98
N LYS A 72 -3.46 6.52 8.46
CA LYS A 72 -4.93 6.55 8.49
C LYS A 72 -5.52 6.49 7.08
N PHE A 73 -5.00 7.27 6.13
CA PHE A 73 -5.48 7.23 4.75
C PHE A 73 -5.26 5.88 4.09
N VAL A 74 -4.08 5.28 4.26
CA VAL A 74 -3.77 3.96 3.69
C VAL A 74 -4.65 2.87 4.32
N SER A 75 -4.73 2.81 5.64
CA SER A 75 -5.57 1.82 6.34
C SER A 75 -7.05 1.98 6.01
N ALA A 76 -7.56 3.21 5.96
CA ALA A 76 -8.93 3.48 5.56
C ALA A 76 -9.18 3.09 4.10
N TYR A 77 -8.30 3.47 3.17
CA TYR A 77 -8.50 3.17 1.76
C TYR A 77 -8.59 1.65 1.49
N TYR A 78 -7.60 0.88 1.96
CA TYR A 78 -7.61 -0.57 1.78
C TYR A 78 -8.70 -1.25 2.61
N GLY A 79 -8.93 -0.80 3.84
CA GLY A 79 -9.98 -1.32 4.72
C GLY A 79 -11.37 -1.11 4.12
N ILE A 80 -11.68 0.09 3.65
CA ILE A 80 -12.96 0.42 3.04
C ILE A 80 -13.19 -0.39 1.77
N LEU A 81 -12.20 -0.51 0.87
CA LEU A 81 -12.36 -1.29 -0.35
C LEU A 81 -12.64 -2.77 -0.05
N ARG A 82 -11.91 -3.35 0.90
CA ARG A 82 -12.12 -4.73 1.36
C ARG A 82 -13.50 -4.89 2.00
N ASP A 83 -13.85 -4.02 2.93
CA ASP A 83 -15.07 -4.13 3.74
C ASP A 83 -16.32 -3.86 2.91
N ASN A 84 -16.26 -2.93 1.95
CA ASN A 84 -17.35 -2.70 0.99
C ASN A 84 -17.57 -3.92 0.09
N SER A 85 -16.49 -4.52 -0.43
CA SER A 85 -16.60 -5.72 -1.28
C SER A 85 -17.23 -6.88 -0.48
N ALA A 86 -16.74 -7.11 0.73
CA ALA A 86 -17.28 -8.13 1.62
C ALA A 86 -18.75 -7.86 2.00
N ALA A 87 -19.12 -6.60 2.24
CA ALA A 87 -20.50 -6.24 2.55
C ALA A 87 -21.45 -6.49 1.38
N ILE A 88 -21.05 -6.18 0.15
CA ILE A 88 -21.83 -6.45 -1.07
C ILE A 88 -22.03 -7.97 -1.24
N ASP A 89 -20.94 -8.74 -1.13
CA ASP A 89 -21.00 -10.19 -1.29
C ASP A 89 -21.85 -10.85 -0.18
N ALA A 90 -21.69 -10.40 1.07
CA ALA A 90 -22.47 -10.91 2.19
C ALA A 90 -23.96 -10.56 2.06
N ALA A 91 -24.29 -9.34 1.61
CA ALA A 91 -25.67 -8.93 1.37
C ALA A 91 -26.32 -9.75 0.25
N LYS A 92 -25.56 -10.08 -0.80
CA LYS A 92 -26.02 -10.95 -1.89
C LYS A 92 -26.28 -12.38 -1.42
N ALA A 93 -25.43 -12.93 -0.55
CA ALA A 93 -25.53 -14.32 -0.10
C ALA A 93 -26.57 -14.53 1.01
N TYR A 94 -26.64 -13.61 1.97
CA TYR A 94 -27.41 -13.81 3.22
C TYR A 94 -28.43 -12.69 3.50
N GLY A 95 -28.57 -11.70 2.61
CA GLY A 95 -29.30 -10.47 2.90
C GLY A 95 -28.50 -9.51 3.79
N GLN A 96 -28.93 -8.25 3.86
CA GLN A 96 -28.20 -7.23 4.61
C GLN A 96 -28.11 -7.58 6.10
N GLY A 97 -26.89 -7.77 6.61
CA GLY A 97 -26.65 -8.17 7.99
C GLY A 97 -26.88 -9.66 8.28
N GLY A 98 -27.22 -10.49 7.29
CA GLY A 98 -27.55 -11.90 7.48
C GLY A 98 -26.42 -12.75 8.06
N TYR A 99 -25.16 -12.36 7.79
CA TYR A 99 -23.98 -12.98 8.39
C TYR A 99 -23.86 -12.77 9.92
N LYS A 100 -24.72 -11.93 10.51
CA LYS A 100 -24.82 -11.68 11.95
C LYS A 100 -26.08 -12.29 12.57
N CYS A 101 -26.88 -13.04 11.81
CA CYS A 101 -28.09 -13.66 12.35
C CYS A 101 -27.75 -14.70 13.42
N ASN A 102 -28.63 -14.81 14.41
CA ASN A 102 -28.54 -15.85 15.44
C ASN A 102 -28.65 -17.23 14.79
N PRO A 103 -28.00 -18.25 15.37
CA PRO A 103 -28.14 -19.63 14.90
C PRO A 103 -29.61 -20.07 14.98
N VAL A 104 -29.99 -20.98 14.09
CA VAL A 104 -31.35 -21.54 14.07
C VAL A 104 -31.65 -22.21 15.42
N PRO A 105 -32.77 -21.88 16.08
CA PRO A 105 -33.18 -22.54 17.32
C PRO A 105 -33.32 -24.05 17.10
N LYS A 106 -32.88 -24.83 18.08
CA LYS A 106 -33.08 -26.29 18.10
C LYS A 106 -34.44 -26.64 18.70
#